data_AF-A0A3B5L048-F1
#
_entry.id   AF-A0A3B5L048-F1
#
_cell.length_a   1.000
_cell.length_b   1.000
_cell.length_c   1.000
_cell.angle_alpha   90.00
_cell.angle_beta   90.00
_cell.angle_gamma   90.00
#
_symmetry.space_group_name_H-M   'P 1'
#
loop_
_entity.id
_entity.type
_entity.pdbx_description
1 polymer ?
#
loop_
_entity_poly.entity_id
_entity_poly.type
_entity_poly.pdbx_seq_one_letter_code
_entity_poly.pdbx_strand_id
1 'polypeptide(L)'
;MAKWGEGDPRWIVEERADATNVNNWHWTERDATNWSSDKLKSLLLGLSVEDDEGACEVTEVSKLDGEASINNRKGKLIFFYEWNLKHDTQQLLRLST
;
A
#
# COMPACT_ATOMS: atom_id res chain seq x y z
N MET A 1 41.46 -4.26 4.27
CA MET A 1 40.66 -3.69 3.18
C MET A 1 41.34 -4.05 1.87
N ALA A 2 40.61 -4.59 0.89
CA ALA A 2 41.20 -4.94 -0.40
C ALA A 2 41.64 -3.67 -1.15
N LYS A 3 42.77 -3.74 -1.85
CA LYS A 3 43.26 -2.65 -2.68
C LYS A 3 42.41 -2.56 -3.95
N TRP A 4 42.13 -1.33 -4.40
CA TRP A 4 41.43 -1.08 -5.65
C TRP A 4 42.19 -1.73 -6.82
N GLY A 5 41.54 -2.68 -7.52
CA GLY A 5 42.13 -3.40 -8.65
C GLY A 5 42.78 -4.76 -8.33
N GLU A 6 42.88 -5.18 -7.07
CA GLU A 6 43.30 -6.53 -6.68
C GLU A 6 42.10 -7.29 -6.09
N GLY A 7 41.28 -7.87 -6.97
CA GLY A 7 40.16 -8.72 -6.57
C GLY A 7 40.66 -10.02 -5.94
N ASP A 8 40.29 -10.29 -4.69
CA ASP A 8 40.54 -11.59 -4.04
C ASP A 8 39.65 -12.65 -4.72
N PRO A 9 40.20 -13.78 -5.22
CA PRO A 9 39.41 -14.84 -5.85
C PRO A 9 38.35 -15.49 -4.93
N ARG A 10 38.37 -15.23 -3.62
CA ARG A 10 37.30 -15.58 -2.67
C ARG A 10 36.11 -14.63 -2.71
N TRP A 11 36.25 -13.45 -3.31
CA TRP A 11 35.23 -12.42 -3.40
C TRP A 11 34.69 -12.35 -4.84
N ILE A 12 33.55 -12.99 -5.07
CA ILE A 12 32.78 -12.84 -6.31
C ILE A 12 31.98 -11.52 -6.19
N VAL A 13 32.67 -10.40 -6.40
CA VAL A 13 32.00 -9.11 -6.66
C VAL A 13 32.46 -8.65 -8.03
N GLU A 14 31.99 -9.35 -9.05
CA GLU A 14 31.95 -8.78 -10.40
C GLU A 14 30.77 -7.80 -10.44
N GLU A 15 31.02 -6.55 -10.83
CA GLU A 15 29.96 -5.60 -11.18
C GLU A 15 29.13 -6.21 -12.31
N ARG A 16 27.96 -6.75 -11.96
CA ARG A 16 27.01 -7.19 -12.98
C ARG A 16 26.40 -5.96 -13.63
N ALA A 17 26.53 -5.86 -14.95
CA ALA A 17 25.93 -4.80 -15.75
C ALA A 17 24.39 -4.74 -15.62
N ASP A 18 23.74 -5.79 -15.13
CA ASP A 18 22.29 -5.92 -15.01
C ASP A 18 21.71 -5.36 -13.70
N ALA A 19 22.56 -4.99 -12.71
CA ALA A 19 22.19 -4.47 -11.39
C ALA A 19 20.99 -5.20 -10.74
N THR A 20 20.82 -6.50 -11.04
CA THR A 20 19.57 -7.19 -10.76
C THR A 20 19.45 -7.50 -9.27
N ASN A 21 18.33 -7.13 -8.65
CA ASN A 21 18.05 -7.45 -7.24
C ASN A 21 17.69 -8.94 -7.09
N VAL A 22 18.70 -9.79 -7.16
CA VAL A 22 18.54 -11.24 -7.03
C VAL A 22 17.90 -11.56 -5.68
N ASN A 23 16.81 -12.34 -5.72
CA ASN A 23 16.04 -12.76 -4.54
C ASN A 23 15.49 -11.61 -3.68
N ASN A 24 15.40 -10.39 -4.24
CA ASN A 24 14.88 -9.23 -3.53
C ASN A 24 15.62 -8.95 -2.19
N TRP A 25 16.93 -9.18 -2.19
CA TRP A 25 17.79 -9.03 -1.02
C TRP A 25 18.02 -7.55 -0.66
N HIS A 26 18.17 -6.70 -1.68
CA HIS A 26 18.39 -5.27 -1.54
C HIS A 26 17.07 -4.52 -1.33
N TRP A 27 17.16 -3.39 -0.63
CA TRP A 27 16.02 -2.49 -0.43
C TRP A 27 15.50 -2.02 -1.78
N THR A 28 14.22 -2.27 -2.03
CA THR A 28 13.48 -1.67 -3.14
C THR A 28 12.18 -1.12 -2.59
N GLU A 29 11.86 0.10 -2.97
CA GLU A 29 10.63 0.78 -2.58
C GLU A 29 9.78 1.02 -3.82
N ARG A 30 8.48 0.77 -3.69
CA ARG A 30 7.49 1.09 -4.70
C ARG A 30 6.39 1.91 -4.07
N ASP A 31 6.09 3.04 -4.70
CA ASP A 31 4.92 3.83 -4.37
C ASP A 31 3.65 3.05 -4.76
N ALA A 32 2.76 2.88 -3.78
CA ALA A 32 1.45 2.25 -3.93
C ALA A 32 0.31 3.22 -3.62
N THR A 33 0.60 4.52 -3.46
CA THR A 33 -0.36 5.56 -3.07
C THR A 33 -1.52 5.65 -4.06
N ASN A 34 -1.23 5.79 -5.36
CA ASN A 34 -2.28 5.91 -6.37
C ASN A 34 -3.17 4.65 -6.44
N TRP A 35 -2.54 3.47 -6.49
CA TRP A 35 -3.28 2.21 -6.55
C TRP A 35 -4.17 2.02 -5.30
N SER A 36 -3.64 2.32 -4.13
CA SER A 36 -4.36 2.19 -2.86
C SER A 36 -5.49 3.21 -2.76
N SER A 37 -5.28 4.44 -3.25
CA SER A 37 -6.30 5.49 -3.30
C SER A 37 -7.51 5.06 -4.12
N ASP A 38 -7.28 4.55 -5.34
CA ASP A 38 -8.35 4.04 -6.21
C ASP A 38 -9.03 2.81 -5.60
N LYS A 39 -8.24 1.93 -4.97
CA LYS A 39 -8.78 0.73 -4.31
C LYS A 39 -9.66 1.08 -3.12
N LEU A 40 -9.27 2.04 -2.29
CA LEU A 40 -10.07 2.49 -1.14
C LEU A 40 -11.37 3.14 -1.60
N LYS A 41 -11.34 4.01 -2.61
CA LYS A 41 -12.56 4.61 -3.17
C LYS A 41 -13.53 3.57 -3.68
N SER A 42 -13.05 2.59 -4.46
CA SER A 42 -13.90 1.53 -5.01
C SER A 42 -14.48 0.57 -3.95
N LEU A 43 -13.81 0.40 -2.81
CA LEU A 43 -14.31 -0.45 -1.73
C LEU A 43 -15.35 0.25 -0.85
N LEU A 44 -15.21 1.58 -0.68
CA LEU A 44 -16.05 2.35 0.23
C LEU A 44 -17.31 2.89 -0.44
N LEU A 45 -17.24 3.30 -1.71
CA LEU A 45 -18.42 3.74 -2.45
C LEU A 45 -19.45 2.62 -2.56
N GLY A 46 -20.68 2.89 -2.12
CA GLY A 46 -21.78 1.92 -2.15
C GLY A 46 -21.70 0.86 -1.04
N LEU A 47 -20.78 1.00 -0.08
CA LEU A 47 -20.80 0.18 1.13
C LEU A 47 -22.06 0.54 1.93
N SER A 48 -22.93 -0.45 2.12
CA SER A 48 -24.15 -0.31 2.91
C SER A 48 -24.18 -1.28 4.08
N VAL A 49 -24.78 -0.84 5.17
CA VAL A 49 -25.04 -1.63 6.38
C VAL A 49 -26.50 -1.46 6.74
N GLU A 50 -27.19 -2.57 6.98
CA GLU A 50 -28.60 -2.58 7.39
C GLU A 50 -28.78 -3.39 8.66
N ASP A 51 -29.63 -2.90 9.55
CA ASP A 51 -30.07 -3.57 10.76
C ASP A 51 -31.57 -3.34 11.02
N ASP A 52 -32.04 -3.72 12.21
CA ASP A 52 -33.44 -3.55 12.60
C ASP A 52 -33.83 -2.07 12.79
N GLU A 53 -32.85 -1.21 13.10
CA GLU A 53 -33.05 0.22 13.37
C GLU A 53 -33.02 1.06 12.08
N GLY A 54 -32.34 0.59 11.03
CA GLY A 54 -32.28 1.29 9.76
C GLY A 54 -31.27 0.75 8.76
N ALA A 55 -30.97 1.59 7.77
CA ALA A 55 -29.98 1.35 6.74
C ALA A 55 -29.07 2.58 6.61
N CYS A 56 -27.79 2.36 6.34
CA CYS A 56 -26.82 3.42 6.08
C CYS A 56 -25.96 3.02 4.88
N GLU A 57 -25.74 3.95 3.96
CA GLU A 57 -24.91 3.75 2.76
C GLU A 57 -23.89 4.88 2.61
N VAL A 58 -22.65 4.54 2.26
CA VAL A 58 -21.62 5.50 1.89
C VAL A 58 -21.87 6.00 0.47
N THR A 59 -22.26 7.27 0.34
CA THR A 59 -22.59 7.89 -0.94
C THR A 59 -21.38 8.54 -1.60
N GLU A 60 -20.41 9.00 -0.82
CA GLU A 60 -19.25 9.72 -1.32
C GLU A 60 -18.02 9.55 -0.41
N VAL A 61 -16.83 9.51 -1.01
CA VAL A 61 -15.55 9.64 -0.29
C VAL A 61 -14.99 11.04 -0.56
N SER A 62 -15.34 12.00 0.30
CA SER A 62 -15.06 13.43 0.12
C SER A 62 -13.59 13.80 0.32
N LYS A 63 -12.84 13.01 1.10
CA LYS A 63 -11.40 13.23 1.31
C LYS A 63 -10.64 11.91 1.42
N LEU A 64 -9.50 11.81 0.73
CA LEU A 64 -8.60 10.68 0.82
C LEU A 64 -7.14 11.13 0.64
N ASP A 65 -6.54 11.58 1.74
CA ASP A 65 -5.15 12.04 1.77
C ASP A 65 -4.29 11.02 2.51
N GLY A 66 -3.12 10.72 1.99
CA GLY A 66 -2.23 9.73 2.60
C GLY A 66 -1.18 9.22 1.65
N GLU A 67 -0.41 8.26 2.13
CA GLU A 67 0.62 7.59 1.36
C GLU A 67 0.64 6.10 1.66
N ALA A 68 1.08 5.32 0.68
CA ALA A 68 1.33 3.90 0.86
C ALA A 68 2.57 3.50 0.06
N SER A 69 3.51 2.80 0.70
CA SER A 69 4.67 2.25 0.03
C SER A 69 4.90 0.78 0.38
N ILE A 70 5.40 0.05 -0.62
CA ILE A 70 5.74 -1.36 -0.53
C ILE A 70 7.24 -1.48 -0.62
N ASN A 71 7.84 -2.02 0.44
CA ASN A 71 9.26 -2.21 0.55
C ASN A 71 9.60 -3.69 0.49
N ASN A 72 10.57 -4.07 -0.34
CA ASN A 72 11.15 -5.40 -0.26
C ASN A 72 12.57 -5.34 0.29
N ARG A 73 12.82 -6.17 1.31
CA ARG A 73 14.14 -6.35 1.91
C ARG A 73 14.31 -7.80 2.34
N LYS A 74 15.42 -8.44 1.97
CA LYS A 74 15.73 -9.82 2.34
C LYS A 74 14.58 -10.80 2.00
N GLY A 75 13.92 -10.59 0.87
CA GLY A 75 12.80 -11.41 0.41
C GLY A 75 11.49 -11.22 1.21
N LYS A 76 11.42 -10.24 2.12
CA LYS A 76 10.21 -9.91 2.88
C LYS A 76 9.59 -8.64 2.35
N LEU A 77 8.28 -8.67 2.14
CA LEU A 77 7.48 -7.47 1.89
C LEU A 77 7.16 -6.77 3.21
N ILE A 78 7.37 -5.47 3.24
CA ILE A 78 7.09 -4.57 4.35
C ILE A 78 6.18 -3.47 3.79
N PHE A 79 5.07 -3.23 4.48
CA PHE A 79 4.07 -2.26 4.05
C PHE A 79 4.09 -1.08 5.01
N PHE A 80 4.15 0.13 4.47
CA PHE A 80 3.90 1.36 5.20
C PHE A 80 2.70 2.04 4.57
N TYR A 81 1.75 2.46 5.37
CA TYR A 81 0.62 3.22 4.89
C TYR A 81 0.07 4.12 6.00
N GLU A 82 -0.37 5.29 5.59
CA GLU A 82 -1.13 6.22 6.41
C GLU A 82 -2.20 6.85 5.54
N TRP A 83 -3.44 6.86 6.02
CA TRP A 83 -4.58 7.43 5.30
C TRP A 83 -5.46 8.24 6.24
N ASN A 84 -5.81 9.44 5.82
CA ASN A 84 -6.81 10.30 6.42
C ASN A 84 -8.01 10.38 5.49
N LEU A 85 -9.13 9.79 5.92
CA LEU A 85 -10.31 9.58 5.10
C LEU A 85 -11.52 10.32 5.68
N LYS A 86 -12.26 11.01 4.80
CA LYS A 86 -13.60 11.52 5.09
C LYS A 86 -14.57 11.00 4.04
N HIS A 87 -15.74 10.60 4.50
CA HIS A 87 -16.81 10.09 3.67
C HIS A 87 -18.15 10.59 4.21
N ASP A 88 -19.11 10.63 3.31
CA ASP A 88 -20.46 11.08 3.59
C ASP A 88 -21.39 9.87 3.46
N THR A 89 -22.33 9.75 4.40
CA THR A 89 -23.26 8.63 4.48
C THR A 89 -24.70 9.10 4.47
N GLN A 90 -25.55 8.37 3.77
CA GLN A 90 -26.99 8.55 3.80
C GLN A 90 -27.62 7.48 4.70
N GLN A 91 -28.46 7.91 5.65
CA GLN A 91 -29.15 7.02 6.59
C GLN A 91 -30.66 7.06 6.40
N LEU A 92 -31.29 5.88 6.48
CA LEU A 92 -32.73 5.69 6.56
C LEU A 92 -33.09 5.00 7.88
N LEU A 93 -33.80 5.71 8.76
CA LEU A 93 -34.25 5.17 10.05
C LEU A 93 -35.63 4.51 9.90
N ARG A 94 -35.80 3.31 10.46
CA ARG A 94 -37.10 2.66 10.57
C ARG A 94 -37.78 3.13 11.86
N LEU A 95 -38.83 3.94 11.73
CA LEU A 95 -39.64 4.36 12.88
C LEU A 95 -40.57 3.19 13.27
N SER A 96 -40.45 2.69 14.50
CA SER A 96 -41.40 1.74 15.07
C SER A 96 -42.77 2.38 15.17
N THR A 97 -43.78 1.77 14.54
CA THR A 97 -45.20 2.15 14.62
C THR A 97 -45.80 1.79 15.97
#